data_AF-A0AAV2AA42-F1
#
_entry.id   AF-A0AAV2AA42-F1
#
_cell.length_a   1.000
_cell.length_b   1.000
_cell.length_c   1.000
_cell.angle_alpha   90.00
_cell.angle_beta   90.00
_cell.angle_gamma   90.00
#
_symmetry.space_group_name_H-M   'P 1'
#
loop_
_entity.id
_entity.type
_entity.pdbx_description
1 polymer ?
#
loop_
_entity_poly.entity_id
_entity_poly.type
_entity_poly.pdbx_seq_one_letter_code
_entity_poly.pdbx_strand_id
1 'polypeptide(L)'
;MKDLILNIRELKLKRDYECEENDKKFYEKQKESSEYDVQSLSERVDKMENSIGNIVSKIDAVLNKMAAMDRAKTKRRENMNKILNTISESGDLDEKSKRHHMEKMVREELQRWDSDSSLRVPNTSSIPSPKKKK
;
A
#
# COMPACT_ATOMS: atom_id res chain seq x y z
N MET A 1 26.31 -67.19 -38.59
CA MET A 1 25.01 -67.16 -37.88
C MET A 1 25.13 -66.63 -36.45
N LYS A 2 26.07 -67.11 -35.63
CA LYS A 2 26.26 -66.64 -34.23
C LYS A 2 26.61 -65.14 -34.13
N ASP A 3 27.44 -64.63 -35.03
CA ASP A 3 27.85 -63.20 -35.03
C ASP A 3 26.69 -62.26 -35.36
N LEU A 4 25.78 -62.69 -36.24
CA LEU A 4 24.58 -61.92 -36.58
C LEU A 4 23.65 -61.80 -35.37
N ILE A 5 23.53 -62.87 -34.58
CA ILE A 5 22.73 -62.88 -33.35
C ILE A 5 23.34 -61.97 -32.28
N LEU A 6 24.68 -61.98 -32.13
CA LEU A 6 25.39 -61.08 -31.21
C LEU A 6 25.19 -59.62 -31.60
N ASN A 7 25.33 -59.29 -32.90
CA ASN A 7 25.15 -57.92 -33.39
C ASN A 7 23.70 -57.42 -33.20
N ILE A 8 22.71 -58.29 -33.45
CA ILE A 8 21.30 -57.95 -33.19
C ILE A 8 21.05 -57.71 -31.69
N ARG A 9 21.68 -58.49 -30.80
CA ARG A 9 21.58 -58.28 -29.35
C ARG A 9 22.22 -56.96 -28.90
N GLU A 10 23.40 -56.62 -29.41
CA GLU A 10 24.05 -55.35 -29.10
C GLU A 10 23.25 -54.14 -29.58
N LEU A 11 22.69 -54.21 -30.79
CA LEU A 11 21.84 -53.15 -31.33
C LEU A 11 20.55 -52.97 -30.53
N LYS A 12 19.99 -54.06 -29.98
CA LYS A 12 18.82 -53.98 -29.10
C LYS A 12 19.17 -53.33 -27.76
N LEU A 13 20.28 -53.74 -27.13
CA LEU A 13 20.79 -53.13 -25.90
C LEU A 13 21.08 -51.63 -26.06
N LYS A 14 21.71 -51.21 -27.16
CA LYS A 14 21.94 -49.78 -27.46
C LYS A 14 20.64 -49.00 -27.58
N ARG A 15 19.66 -49.55 -28.29
CA ARG A 15 18.35 -48.90 -28.47
C ARG A 15 17.60 -48.78 -27.15
N ASP A 16 17.64 -49.82 -26.32
CA ASP A 16 16.97 -49.82 -25.01
C ASP A 16 17.61 -48.77 -24.07
N TYR A 17 18.95 -48.61 -24.13
CA TYR A 17 19.67 -47.58 -23.36
C TYR A 17 19.38 -46.15 -23.83
N GLU A 18 19.35 -45.92 -25.15
CA GLU A 18 18.97 -44.61 -25.72
C GLU A 18 17.51 -44.26 -25.40
N CYS A 19 16.62 -45.25 -25.32
CA CYS A 19 15.23 -45.04 -24.91
C CYS A 19 15.14 -44.51 -23.47
N GLU A 20 15.80 -45.16 -22.52
CA GLU A 20 15.80 -44.72 -21.11
C GLU A 20 16.44 -43.34 -20.92
N GLU A 21 17.49 -43.01 -21.67
CA GLU A 21 18.15 -41.70 -21.56
C GLU A 21 17.25 -40.57 -22.08
N ASN A 22 16.50 -40.82 -23.15
CA ASN A 22 15.53 -39.88 -23.69
C ASN A 22 14.34 -39.65 -22.74
N ASP A 23 13.85 -40.71 -22.09
CA ASP A 23 12.79 -40.60 -21.09
C ASP A 23 13.25 -39.73 -19.91
N LYS A 24 14.46 -39.96 -19.38
CA LYS A 24 15.04 -39.11 -18.31
C LYS A 24 15.10 -37.64 -18.71
N LYS A 25 15.60 -37.34 -19.92
CA LYS A 25 15.67 -35.96 -20.44
C LYS A 25 14.30 -35.31 -20.58
N PHE A 26 13.27 -36.09 -20.95
CA PHE A 26 11.90 -35.60 -21.04
C PHE A 26 11.34 -35.20 -19.68
N TYR A 27 11.50 -36.06 -18.65
CA TYR A 27 11.06 -35.75 -17.29
C TYR A 27 11.80 -34.58 -16.66
N GLU A 28 13.12 -34.46 -16.86
CA GLU A 28 13.93 -33.33 -16.37
C GLU A 28 13.41 -32.01 -16.96
N LYS A 29 13.16 -31.99 -18.27
CA LYS A 29 12.65 -30.81 -18.97
C LYS A 29 11.22 -30.45 -18.55
N GLN A 30 10.38 -31.45 -18.29
CA GLN A 30 9.02 -31.24 -17.80
C GLN A 30 9.03 -30.71 -16.36
N LYS A 31 9.95 -31.19 -15.52
CA LYS A 31 10.16 -30.70 -14.14
C LYS A 31 10.65 -29.25 -14.11
N GLU A 32 11.62 -28.91 -14.95
CA GLU A 32 12.15 -27.55 -15.08
C GLU A 32 11.07 -26.56 -15.54
N SER A 33 10.20 -26.98 -16.47
CA SER A 33 9.02 -26.19 -16.86
C SER A 33 8.04 -25.98 -15.71
N SER A 34 7.79 -27.00 -14.90
CA SER A 34 6.89 -26.89 -13.75
C SER A 34 7.45 -26.01 -12.65
N GLU A 35 8.77 -26.01 -12.44
CA GLU A 35 9.43 -25.18 -11.43
C GLU A 35 9.38 -23.70 -11.83
N TYR A 36 9.55 -23.39 -13.11
CA TYR A 36 9.39 -22.04 -13.65
C TYR A 36 7.98 -21.48 -13.42
N ASP A 37 6.94 -22.29 -13.64
CA ASP A 37 5.56 -21.88 -13.43
C ASP A 37 5.27 -21.54 -11.96
N VAL A 38 5.80 -22.36 -11.03
CA VAL A 38 5.68 -22.12 -9.59
C VAL A 38 6.43 -20.85 -9.18
N GLN A 39 7.63 -20.64 -9.72
CA GLN A 39 8.41 -19.43 -9.44
C GLN A 39 7.70 -18.17 -9.96
N SER A 40 7.14 -18.21 -11.18
CA SER A 40 6.37 -17.10 -11.76
C SER A 40 5.14 -16.76 -10.91
N LEU A 41 4.45 -17.77 -10.37
CA LEU A 41 3.34 -17.59 -9.43
C LEU A 41 3.82 -16.95 -8.12
N SER A 42 4.93 -17.42 -7.56
CA SER A 42 5.51 -16.85 -6.34
C SER A 42 5.82 -15.36 -6.49
N GLU A 43 6.47 -14.96 -7.59
CA GLU A 43 6.76 -13.54 -7.85
C GLU A 43 5.51 -12.67 -7.97
N ARG A 44 4.40 -13.24 -8.48
CA ARG A 44 3.11 -12.53 -8.55
C ARG A 44 2.49 -12.37 -7.17
N VAL A 45 2.60 -13.38 -6.32
CA VAL A 45 2.17 -13.31 -4.92
C VAL A 45 2.96 -12.23 -4.19
N ASP A 46 4.28 -12.20 -4.31
CA ASP A 46 5.13 -11.18 -3.68
C ASP A 46 4.74 -9.75 -4.11
N LYS A 47 4.44 -9.56 -5.40
CA LYS A 47 3.94 -8.27 -5.92
C LYS A 47 2.57 -7.91 -5.34
N MET A 48 1.68 -8.89 -5.17
CA MET A 48 0.38 -8.68 -4.53
C MET A 48 0.51 -8.33 -3.05
N GLU A 49 1.37 -9.03 -2.31
CA GLU A 49 1.61 -8.75 -0.88
C GLU A 49 2.09 -7.31 -0.68
N ASN A 50 3.04 -6.87 -1.51
CA ASN A 50 3.51 -5.49 -1.52
C ASN A 50 2.38 -4.49 -1.85
N SER A 51 1.51 -4.81 -2.82
CA SER A 51 0.37 -3.96 -3.17
C SER A 51 -0.64 -3.87 -2.03
N ILE A 52 -0.94 -5.00 -1.38
CA ILE A 52 -1.82 -5.08 -0.21
C ILE A 52 -1.25 -4.26 0.95
N GLY A 53 0.04 -4.40 1.28
CA GLY A 53 0.69 -3.60 2.32
C GLY A 53 0.60 -2.09 2.07
N ASN A 54 0.78 -1.67 0.81
CA ASN A 54 0.63 -0.27 0.40
C ASN A 54 -0.82 0.23 0.53
N ILE A 55 -1.81 -0.62 0.19
CA ILE A 55 -3.23 -0.29 0.32
C ILE A 55 -3.59 -0.12 1.80
N VAL A 56 -3.19 -1.06 2.66
CA VAL A 56 -3.43 -1.00 4.11
C VAL A 56 -2.82 0.27 4.70
N SER A 57 -1.57 0.58 4.37
CA SER A 57 -0.89 1.80 4.85
C SER A 57 -1.63 3.08 4.43
N LYS A 58 -2.18 3.12 3.21
CA LYS A 58 -2.99 4.25 2.74
C LYS A 58 -4.32 4.35 3.48
N ILE A 59 -4.98 3.22 3.76
CA ILE A 59 -6.22 3.17 4.55
C ILE A 59 -5.96 3.73 5.95
N ASP A 60 -4.89 3.30 6.62
CA ASP A 60 -4.55 3.77 7.96
C ASP A 60 -4.29 5.29 7.98
N ALA A 61 -3.62 5.82 6.95
CA ALA A 61 -3.41 7.26 6.82
C ALA A 61 -4.74 8.03 6.67
N VAL A 62 -5.68 7.52 5.86
CA VAL A 62 -7.00 8.11 5.67
C VAL A 62 -7.83 8.03 6.96
N LEU A 63 -7.86 6.88 7.63
CA LEU A 63 -8.57 6.69 8.90
C LEU A 63 -8.06 7.65 9.98
N ASN A 64 -6.74 7.75 10.13
CA ASN A 64 -6.13 8.68 11.08
C ASN A 64 -6.45 10.14 10.75
N LYS A 65 -6.46 10.51 9.46
CA LYS A 65 -6.83 11.85 9.00
C LYS A 65 -8.29 12.17 9.29
N MET A 66 -9.20 11.23 9.05
CA MET A 66 -10.62 11.39 9.36
C MET A 66 -10.85 11.51 10.87
N ALA A 67 -10.23 10.65 11.68
CA ALA A 67 -10.32 10.72 13.14
C ALA A 67 -9.79 12.05 13.68
N ALA A 68 -8.67 12.55 13.14
CA ALA A 68 -8.14 13.88 13.48
C ALA A 68 -9.11 15.00 13.06
N MET A 69 -9.68 14.90 11.86
CA MET A 69 -10.67 15.85 11.35
C MET A 69 -11.92 15.89 12.22
N ASP A 70 -12.42 14.75 12.68
CA ASP A 70 -13.63 14.67 13.50
C ASP A 70 -13.41 15.23 14.91
N ARG A 71 -12.23 14.98 15.50
CA ARG A 71 -11.81 15.66 16.74
C ARG A 71 -11.73 17.17 16.55
N ALA A 72 -11.12 17.63 15.45
CA ALA A 72 -11.01 19.06 15.14
C ALA A 72 -12.38 19.72 14.91
N LYS A 73 -13.29 19.07 14.17
CA LYS A 73 -14.68 19.53 13.97
C LYS A 73 -15.45 19.61 15.28
N THR A 74 -15.25 18.63 16.17
CA THR A 74 -15.90 18.62 17.49
C THR A 74 -15.40 19.76 18.36
N LYS A 75 -14.07 19.93 18.48
CA LYS A 75 -13.47 21.07 19.19
C LYS A 75 -13.93 22.42 18.63
N ARG A 76 -14.07 22.53 17.31
CA ARG A 76 -14.61 23.72 16.63
C ARG A 76 -16.03 24.03 17.10
N ARG A 77 -16.92 23.04 17.17
CA ARG A 77 -18.29 23.23 17.68
C ARG A 77 -18.29 23.64 19.15
N GLU A 78 -17.47 23.00 19.98
CA GLU A 78 -17.35 23.34 21.40
C GLU A 78 -16.86 24.77 21.61
N ASN A 79 -15.82 25.20 20.89
CA ASN A 79 -15.30 26.57 20.97
C ASN A 79 -16.33 27.60 20.49
N MET A 80 -17.07 27.28 19.42
CA MET A 80 -18.18 28.13 18.96
C MET A 80 -19.28 28.26 20.02
N ASN A 81 -19.68 27.16 20.65
CA ASN A 81 -20.65 27.18 21.74
C ASN A 81 -20.14 28.02 22.93
N LYS A 82 -18.86 27.93 23.28
CA LYS A 82 -18.26 28.77 24.33
C LYS A 82 -18.33 30.25 23.97
N ILE A 83 -17.97 30.62 22.75
CA ILE A 83 -18.08 32.02 22.27
C ILE A 83 -19.51 32.53 22.43
N LEU A 84 -20.50 31.74 21.98
CA LEU A 84 -21.91 32.11 22.08
C LEU A 84 -22.39 32.22 23.53
N ASN A 85 -21.99 31.29 24.40
CA ASN A 85 -22.33 31.32 25.82
C ASN A 85 -21.71 32.53 26.52
N THR A 86 -20.42 32.82 26.31
CA THR A 86 -19.76 34.00 26.88
C THR A 86 -20.46 35.30 26.50
N ILE A 87 -20.91 35.42 25.24
CA ILE A 87 -21.65 36.61 24.78
C ILE A 87 -23.03 36.67 25.44
N SER A 88 -23.74 35.53 25.53
CA SER A 88 -25.06 35.45 26.15
C SER A 88 -25.03 35.76 27.65
N GLU A 89 -23.96 35.37 28.34
CA GLU A 89 -23.69 35.69 29.76
C GLU A 89 -23.27 37.16 29.94
N SER A 90 -22.71 37.79 28.91
CA SER A 90 -22.34 39.22 28.88
C SER A 90 -23.55 40.13 28.62
N GLY A 91 -24.70 39.82 29.22
CA GLY A 91 -25.99 40.46 28.97
C GLY A 91 -25.99 41.99 29.16
N ASP A 92 -25.10 42.50 30.02
CA ASP A 92 -24.97 43.91 30.41
C ASP A 92 -24.20 44.79 29.39
N LEU A 93 -23.56 44.17 28.38
CA LEU A 93 -22.84 44.91 27.34
C LEU A 93 -23.78 45.47 26.28
N ASP A 94 -23.51 46.69 25.82
CA ASP A 94 -24.14 47.28 24.63
C ASP A 94 -23.94 46.36 23.41
N GLU A 95 -24.93 46.35 22.51
CA GLU A 95 -24.98 45.45 21.35
C GLU A 95 -23.77 45.63 20.42
N LYS A 96 -23.24 46.86 20.31
CA LYS A 96 -22.04 47.15 19.51
C LYS A 96 -20.79 46.53 20.13
N SER A 97 -20.71 46.53 21.45
CA SER A 97 -19.61 45.93 22.22
C SER A 97 -19.66 44.40 22.16
N LYS A 98 -20.85 43.79 22.25
CA LYS A 98 -21.06 42.34 22.05
C LYS A 98 -20.60 41.88 20.68
N ARG A 99 -21.01 42.59 19.62
CA ARG A 99 -20.62 42.29 18.24
C ARG A 99 -19.10 42.34 18.04
N HIS A 100 -18.44 43.38 18.56
CA HIS A 100 -16.98 43.50 18.45
C HIS A 100 -16.24 42.40 19.22
N HIS A 101 -16.72 42.06 20.41
CA HIS A 101 -16.15 41.00 21.24
C HIS A 101 -16.28 39.62 20.55
N MET A 102 -17.43 39.35 19.94
CA MET A 102 -17.66 38.15 19.14
C MET A 102 -16.68 38.05 17.96
N GLU A 103 -16.56 39.11 17.15
CA GLU A 103 -15.67 39.13 15.99
C GLU A 103 -14.21 38.88 16.41
N LYS A 104 -13.79 39.43 17.54
CA LYS A 104 -12.45 39.23 18.10
C LYS A 104 -12.20 37.76 18.47
N MET A 105 -13.08 37.16 19.27
CA MET A 105 -12.93 35.76 19.70
C MET A 105 -12.97 34.79 18.51
N VAL A 106 -13.87 35.01 17.55
CA VAL A 106 -13.96 34.18 16.34
C VAL A 106 -12.68 34.30 15.50
N ARG A 107 -12.13 35.50 15.34
CA ARG A 107 -10.90 35.73 14.57
C ARG A 107 -9.68 35.04 15.22
N GLU A 108 -9.56 35.12 16.54
CA GLU A 108 -8.49 34.45 17.29
C GLU A 108 -8.59 32.92 17.20
N GLU A 109 -9.79 32.36 17.26
CA GLU A 109 -10.01 30.91 17.10
C GLU A 109 -9.74 30.42 15.66
N LEU A 110 -10.09 31.22 14.64
CA LEU A 110 -9.83 30.88 13.24
C LEU A 110 -8.33 30.80 12.94
N GLN A 111 -7.55 31.76 13.45
CA GLN A 111 -6.09 31.81 13.28
C GLN A 111 -5.39 30.60 13.94
N ARG A 112 -5.94 30.10 15.06
CA ARG A 112 -5.45 28.89 15.73
C ARG A 112 -5.68 27.63 14.89
N TRP A 113 -6.80 27.55 14.16
CA TRP A 113 -7.11 26.38 13.33
C TRP A 113 -6.26 26.30 12.06
N ASP A 114 -5.94 27.42 11.43
CA ASP A 114 -5.05 27.45 10.25
C ASP A 114 -3.65 26.93 10.61
N SER A 115 -3.17 27.27 11.81
CA SER A 115 -1.87 26.85 12.35
C SER A 115 -1.78 25.34 12.64
N ASP A 116 -2.86 24.71 13.12
CA ASP A 116 -2.92 23.26 13.41
C ASP A 116 -3.00 22.41 12.12
N SER A 117 -3.62 22.97 11.07
CA SER A 117 -3.83 22.28 9.79
C SER A 117 -2.57 22.21 8.91
N SER A 118 -1.67 23.19 9.01
CA SER A 118 -0.49 23.33 8.14
C SER A 118 0.60 22.28 8.41
N LEU A 119 0.57 21.59 9.56
CA LEU A 119 1.60 20.61 9.95
C LEU A 119 1.41 19.19 9.37
N ARG A 120 0.47 18.98 8.43
CA ARG A 120 0.05 17.63 7.99
C ARG A 120 0.10 17.41 6.48
N VAL A 121 1.21 17.77 5.84
CA VAL A 121 1.54 17.27 4.49
C VAL A 121 2.74 16.33 4.59
N PRO A 122 2.55 15.01 4.75
CA PRO A 122 3.61 14.06 4.50
C PRO A 122 3.89 14.08 3.00
N ASN A 123 5.07 14.57 2.63
CA ASN A 123 5.62 14.47 1.29
C ASN A 123 5.79 12.99 0.91
N THR A 124 4.80 12.39 0.24
CA THR A 124 4.93 11.06 -0.37
C THR A 124 5.20 11.18 -1.86
N SER A 125 6.31 11.83 -2.23
CA SER A 125 6.83 11.77 -3.60
C SER A 125 8.34 11.51 -3.57
N SER A 126 8.72 10.31 -3.11
CA SER A 126 10.06 9.77 -3.34
C SER A 126 9.94 8.32 -3.80
N ILE A 127 9.39 8.12 -5.00
CA ILE A 127 9.59 6.89 -5.77
C ILE A 127 10.90 7.11 -6.55
N PRO A 128 12.00 6.38 -6.28
CA PRO A 128 13.21 6.49 -7.08
C PRO A 128 12.99 5.81 -8.43
N SER A 129 13.12 6.57 -9.52
CA SER A 129 13.08 6.04 -10.88
C SER A 129 14.22 5.04 -11.12
N PRO A 130 13.98 3.92 -11.84
CA PRO A 130 15.03 2.95 -12.15
C PRO A 130 16.06 3.56 -13.12
N LYS A 131 17.33 3.57 -12.72
CA LYS A 131 18.45 4.02 -13.55
C LYS A 131 18.59 3.10 -14.77
N LYS A 132 18.38 3.64 -15.98
CA LYS A 132 18.77 2.97 -17.23
C LYS A 132 20.30 2.94 -17.30
N LYS A 133 20.89 1.74 -17.25
CA LYS A 133 22.29 1.54 -17.61
C LYS A 133 22.43 1.77 -19.13
N LYS A 134 23.32 2.69 -19.51
CA LYS A 134 23.94 2.73 -20.84
C LYS A 134 25.23 1.93 -20.78
#